data_AF-A0A1Q5DT13-F1
#
_entry.id   AF-A0A1Q5DT13-F1
#
_cell.length_a   1.000
_cell.length_b   1.000
_cell.length_c   1.000
_cell.angle_alpha   90.00
_cell.angle_beta   90.00
_cell.angle_gamma   90.00
#
_symmetry.space_group_name_H-M   'P 1'
#
loop_
_entity.id
_entity.type
_entity.pdbx_description
1 polymer ?
#
loop_
_entity_poly.entity_id
_entity_poly.type
_entity_poly.pdbx_seq_one_letter_code
_entity_poly.pdbx_strand_id
1 'polypeptide(L)'
;MYEATEEITAALSSAGSDGPEAEVALRVLGLAFRWAGAALGRVDGGQSGTPALEALFALEDALVESGALAGALPGLLAAAMPGEAFGGGTEELMRRLAAVRERVREERERTDLAHAALEKLTAAEGALRDRLAEHEALRRQVDELRRLERLVLALDALQDQQEVIAERLAALRGRDAGVEGTLRTSSDALVRLSEDRLAALAPRTREVLERAEAAQRALADEERVHGDAAADLAERQARLEHIREAQGDRVASLRRYAAVDRDLAGALAAPGGAPEGVVAPEHRVALAEVAAATEEMERRLGAADEALGRVLAERDARDRGGKSVVHRTP
;
A
#
# COMPACT_ATOMS: atom_id res chain seq x y z
N MET A 1 -14.82 33.21 -15.30
CA MET A 1 -15.44 32.25 -14.35
C MET A 1 -16.96 32.37 -14.34
N TYR A 2 -17.50 33.58 -14.45
CA TYR A 2 -18.94 33.87 -14.43
C TYR A 2 -19.65 33.75 -15.79
N GLU A 3 -18.95 33.93 -16.91
CA GLU A 3 -19.55 33.94 -18.25
C GLU A 3 -20.39 32.71 -18.60
N ALA A 4 -19.88 31.49 -18.44
CA ALA A 4 -20.63 30.29 -18.81
C ALA A 4 -21.87 30.07 -17.92
N THR A 5 -21.75 30.35 -16.62
CA THR A 5 -22.85 30.28 -15.66
C THR A 5 -23.87 31.40 -15.86
N GLU A 6 -23.43 32.62 -16.19
CA GLU A 6 -24.29 33.76 -16.53
C GLU A 6 -25.01 33.54 -17.86
N GLU A 7 -24.34 32.96 -18.87
CA GLU A 7 -24.94 32.59 -20.14
C GLU A 7 -25.97 31.46 -20.00
N ILE A 8 -25.74 30.47 -19.13
CA ILE A 8 -26.73 29.44 -18.79
C ILE A 8 -27.95 30.09 -18.13
N THR A 9 -27.72 30.98 -17.17
CA THR A 9 -28.80 31.67 -16.45
C THR A 9 -29.60 32.59 -17.38
N ALA A 10 -28.93 33.28 -18.30
CA ALA A 10 -29.54 34.12 -19.33
C ALA A 10 -30.34 33.28 -20.34
N ALA A 11 -29.81 32.14 -20.78
CA ALA A 11 -30.51 31.22 -21.69
C ALA A 11 -31.79 30.65 -21.04
N LEU A 12 -31.72 30.21 -19.78
CA LEU A 12 -32.87 29.75 -19.00
C LEU A 12 -33.90 30.87 -18.77
N SER A 13 -33.45 32.11 -18.58
CA SER A 13 -34.35 33.26 -18.41
C SER A 13 -35.05 33.67 -19.71
N SER A 14 -34.41 33.44 -20.86
CA SER A 14 -34.98 33.71 -22.20
C SER A 14 -35.93 32.62 -22.71
N ALA A 15 -35.90 31.43 -22.11
CA ALA A 15 -36.74 30.30 -22.51
C ALA A 15 -38.25 30.56 -22.38
N GLY A 16 -38.65 31.52 -21.53
CA GLY A 16 -40.05 31.87 -21.29
C GLY A 16 -40.71 32.75 -22.36
N SER A 17 -39.98 33.19 -23.39
CA SER A 17 -40.51 34.07 -24.45
C SER A 17 -40.15 33.56 -25.85
N ASP A 18 -41.08 32.85 -26.48
CA ASP A 18 -41.20 32.61 -27.93
C ASP A 18 -40.12 31.80 -28.69
N GLY A 19 -39.18 31.12 -28.02
CA GLY A 19 -38.22 30.20 -28.66
C GLY A 19 -38.62 28.71 -28.56
N PRO A 20 -38.22 27.83 -29.51
CA PRO A 20 -38.44 26.39 -29.35
C PRO A 20 -37.63 25.85 -28.16
N GLU A 21 -38.33 25.33 -27.14
CA GLU A 21 -37.76 24.87 -25.86
C GLU A 21 -36.59 23.88 -26.03
N ALA A 22 -36.64 23.04 -27.07
CA ALA A 22 -35.60 22.07 -27.39
C ALA A 22 -34.26 22.72 -27.81
N GLU A 23 -34.29 23.84 -28.53
CA GLU A 23 -33.08 24.56 -28.96
C GLU A 23 -32.40 25.22 -27.76
N VAL A 24 -33.19 25.81 -26.85
CA VAL A 24 -32.69 26.41 -25.62
C VAL A 24 -32.08 25.36 -24.69
N ALA A 25 -32.73 24.20 -24.54
CA ALA A 25 -32.22 23.09 -23.74
C ALA A 25 -30.89 22.53 -24.29
N LEU A 26 -30.76 22.34 -25.60
CA LEU A 26 -29.52 21.88 -26.24
C LEU A 26 -28.39 22.93 -26.15
N ARG A 27 -28.73 24.22 -26.23
CA ARG A 27 -27.77 25.31 -26.03
C ARG A 27 -27.24 25.35 -24.60
N VAL A 28 -28.11 25.18 -23.61
CA VAL A 28 -27.74 25.07 -22.19
C VAL A 28 -26.86 23.85 -21.96
N LEU A 29 -27.19 22.70 -22.55
CA LEU A 29 -26.37 21.49 -22.47
C LEU A 29 -24.95 21.71 -23.05
N GLY A 30 -24.84 22.37 -24.20
CA GLY A 30 -23.55 22.72 -24.79
C GLY A 30 -22.71 23.66 -23.92
N LEU A 31 -23.34 24.62 -23.24
CA LEU A 31 -22.69 25.49 -22.25
C LEU A 31 -22.25 24.71 -21.01
N ALA A 32 -23.09 23.80 -20.53
CA ALA A 32 -22.80 22.94 -19.38
C ALA A 32 -21.59 22.03 -19.64
N PHE A 33 -21.48 21.43 -20.83
CA PHE A 33 -20.31 20.61 -21.19
C PHE A 33 -19.01 21.43 -21.24
N ARG A 34 -19.05 22.65 -21.79
CA ARG A 34 -17.88 23.55 -21.80
C ARG A 34 -17.46 23.92 -20.38
N TRP A 35 -18.42 24.23 -19.52
CA TRP A 35 -18.16 24.54 -18.12
C TRP A 35 -17.60 23.34 -17.36
N ALA A 36 -18.19 22.14 -17.55
CA ALA A 36 -17.71 20.90 -16.94
C ALA A 36 -16.28 20.56 -17.37
N GLY A 37 -15.95 20.70 -18.66
CA GLY A 37 -14.58 20.50 -19.15
C GLY A 37 -13.57 21.46 -18.51
N ALA A 38 -13.94 22.74 -18.37
CA ALA A 38 -13.12 23.74 -17.68
C ALA A 38 -13.00 23.49 -16.16
N ALA A 39 -14.03 22.91 -15.53
CA ALA A 39 -14.00 22.51 -14.13
C ALA A 39 -13.09 21.30 -13.89
N LEU A 40 -13.23 20.25 -14.71
CA LEU A 40 -12.41 19.04 -14.64
C LEU A 40 -10.93 19.32 -14.91
N GLY A 41 -10.61 20.25 -15.83
CA GLY A 41 -9.23 20.67 -16.09
C GLY A 41 -8.54 21.39 -14.92
N ARG A 42 -9.28 21.74 -13.87
CA ARG A 42 -8.77 22.39 -12.64
C ARG A 42 -8.70 21.45 -11.44
N VAL A 43 -9.20 20.22 -11.58
CA VAL A 43 -9.06 19.19 -10.54
C VAL A 43 -7.60 18.74 -10.54
N ASP A 44 -6.78 19.40 -9.74
CA ASP A 44 -5.40 18.99 -9.52
C ASP A 44 -5.36 17.71 -8.68
N GLY A 45 -4.52 16.76 -9.06
CA GLY A 45 -4.27 15.49 -8.36
C GLY A 45 -3.48 15.66 -7.06
N GLY A 46 -3.85 16.65 -6.24
CA GLY A 46 -3.22 16.96 -4.95
C GLY A 46 -3.34 15.84 -3.92
N GLN A 47 -2.77 16.08 -2.72
CA GLN A 47 -2.46 15.07 -1.70
C GLN A 47 -3.63 14.19 -1.21
N SER A 48 -4.88 14.57 -1.41
CA SER A 48 -6.02 13.67 -1.25
C SER A 48 -6.70 13.45 -2.61
N GLY A 49 -6.77 12.20 -3.07
CA GLY A 49 -7.48 11.84 -4.30
C GLY A 49 -9.01 11.93 -4.19
N THR A 50 -9.55 12.28 -3.01
CA THR A 50 -10.98 12.37 -2.72
C THR A 50 -11.73 13.35 -3.63
N PRO A 51 -11.33 14.63 -3.79
CA PRO A 51 -12.00 15.55 -4.72
C PRO A 51 -11.95 15.11 -6.19
N ALA A 52 -10.91 14.39 -6.60
CA ALA A 52 -10.82 13.84 -7.95
C ALA A 52 -11.78 12.65 -8.16
N LEU A 53 -11.94 11.81 -7.14
CA LEU A 53 -12.92 10.72 -7.15
C LEU A 53 -14.36 11.24 -7.11
N GLU A 54 -14.66 12.26 -6.29
CA GLU A 54 -15.98 12.91 -6.26
C GLU A 54 -16.34 13.53 -7.62
N ALA A 55 -15.39 14.23 -8.26
CA ALA A 55 -15.59 14.78 -9.60
C ALA A 55 -15.81 13.69 -10.67
N LEU A 56 -15.14 12.54 -10.53
CA LEU A 56 -15.34 11.38 -11.40
C LEU A 56 -16.74 10.77 -11.21
N PHE A 57 -17.20 10.61 -9.97
CA PHE A 57 -18.55 10.12 -9.69
C PHE A 57 -19.63 11.05 -10.23
N ALA A 58 -19.48 12.36 -10.04
CA ALA A 58 -20.41 13.35 -10.58
C ALA A 58 -20.44 13.37 -12.12
N LEU A 59 -19.27 13.21 -12.77
CA LEU A 59 -19.19 13.07 -14.23
C LEU A 59 -19.90 11.81 -14.71
N GLU A 60 -19.75 10.71 -13.99
CA GLU A 60 -20.39 9.46 -14.33
C GLU A 60 -21.91 9.51 -14.17
N ASP A 61 -22.42 10.10 -13.09
CA ASP A 61 -23.86 10.27 -12.91
C ASP A 61 -24.46 11.13 -14.04
N ALA A 62 -23.75 12.18 -14.45
CA ALA A 62 -24.12 12.97 -15.63
C ALA A 62 -24.08 12.15 -16.93
N LEU A 63 -23.11 11.24 -17.08
CA LEU A 63 -23.06 10.30 -18.20
C LEU A 63 -24.15 9.24 -18.13
N VAL A 64 -24.66 8.84 -16.97
CA VAL A 64 -25.81 7.92 -16.83
C VAL A 64 -27.11 8.61 -17.24
N GLU A 65 -27.30 9.86 -16.84
CA GLU A 65 -28.48 10.66 -17.22
C GLU A 65 -28.47 11.03 -18.72
N SER A 66 -27.30 11.11 -19.36
CA SER A 66 -27.19 11.36 -20.81
C SER A 66 -27.79 10.25 -21.70
N GLY A 67 -28.19 9.12 -21.11
CA GLY A 67 -28.79 8.00 -21.82
C GLY A 67 -30.17 8.31 -22.38
N ALA A 68 -30.95 9.13 -21.68
CA ALA A 68 -32.22 9.63 -22.18
C ALA A 68 -32.03 10.49 -23.45
N LEU A 69 -30.95 11.26 -23.49
CA LEU A 69 -30.54 12.08 -24.63
C LEU A 69 -30.09 11.21 -25.83
N ALA A 70 -29.32 10.16 -25.56
CA ALA A 70 -28.93 9.16 -26.57
C ALA A 70 -30.15 8.42 -27.17
N GLY A 71 -31.19 8.15 -26.36
CA GLY A 71 -32.43 7.55 -26.83
C GLY A 71 -33.30 8.48 -27.69
N ALA A 72 -33.23 9.79 -27.47
CA ALA A 72 -34.00 10.80 -28.21
C ALA A 72 -33.34 11.23 -29.53
N LEU A 73 -32.01 11.12 -29.64
CA LEU A 73 -31.21 11.52 -30.80
C LEU A 73 -31.64 10.86 -32.13
N PRO A 74 -31.91 9.53 -32.20
CA PRO A 74 -32.38 8.89 -33.43
C PRO A 74 -33.70 9.47 -33.96
N GLY A 75 -34.63 9.83 -33.05
CA GLY A 75 -35.89 10.46 -33.43
C GLY A 75 -35.71 11.88 -33.97
N LEU A 76 -34.78 12.64 -33.39
CA LEU A 76 -34.43 13.98 -33.86
C LEU A 76 -33.70 13.95 -35.21
N LEU A 77 -32.78 12.99 -35.42
CA LEU A 77 -32.10 12.78 -36.70
C LEU A 77 -33.07 12.33 -37.79
N ALA A 78 -34.00 11.42 -37.49
CA ALA A 78 -35.04 11.01 -38.42
C ALA A 78 -35.93 12.19 -38.84
N ALA A 79 -36.25 13.10 -37.91
CA ALA A 79 -37.03 14.31 -38.20
C ALA A 79 -36.26 15.38 -38.98
N ALA A 80 -34.93 15.49 -38.77
CA ALA A 80 -34.08 16.49 -39.41
C ALA A 80 -33.63 16.12 -40.83
N MET A 81 -33.84 14.88 -41.28
CA MET A 81 -33.41 14.35 -42.60
C MET A 81 -31.96 14.72 -42.99
N PRO A 82 -30.96 14.56 -42.11
CA PRO A 82 -29.58 14.79 -42.49
C PRO A 82 -29.13 13.65 -43.43
N GLY A 83 -28.41 13.98 -44.51
CA GLY A 83 -27.92 12.97 -45.46
C GLY A 83 -27.04 11.89 -44.81
N GLU A 84 -26.85 10.76 -45.50
CA GLU A 84 -26.23 9.53 -44.96
C GLU A 84 -24.87 9.74 -44.25
N ALA A 85 -24.08 10.71 -44.69
CA ALA A 85 -22.78 11.04 -44.08
C ALA A 85 -22.89 11.51 -42.62
N PHE A 86 -23.96 12.22 -42.25
CA PHE A 86 -24.19 12.68 -40.88
C PHE A 86 -24.74 11.56 -39.98
N GLY A 87 -25.58 10.68 -40.53
CA GLY A 87 -26.09 9.50 -39.81
C GLY A 87 -24.95 8.59 -39.33
N GLY A 88 -24.02 8.23 -40.23
CA GLY A 88 -22.88 7.37 -39.90
C GLY A 88 -21.95 7.94 -38.82
N GLY A 89 -21.71 9.26 -38.82
CA GLY A 89 -20.92 9.93 -37.79
C GLY A 89 -21.59 9.92 -36.42
N THR A 90 -22.91 10.13 -36.37
CA THR A 90 -23.67 10.09 -35.11
C THR A 90 -23.78 8.67 -34.52
N GLU A 91 -23.95 7.64 -35.35
CA GLU A 91 -23.96 6.24 -34.90
C GLU A 91 -22.60 5.82 -34.31
N GLU A 92 -21.50 6.25 -34.93
CA GLU A 92 -20.15 6.02 -34.43
C GLU A 92 -19.93 6.70 -33.07
N LEU A 93 -20.38 7.94 -32.91
CA LEU A 93 -20.30 8.67 -31.64
C LEU A 93 -21.16 8.02 -30.55
N MET A 94 -22.37 7.57 -30.88
CA MET A 94 -23.23 6.83 -29.94
C MET A 94 -22.59 5.50 -29.51
N ARG A 95 -21.99 4.75 -30.45
CA ARG A 95 -21.23 3.53 -30.13
C ARG A 95 -20.05 3.81 -29.21
N ARG A 96 -19.29 4.89 -29.45
CA ARG A 96 -18.18 5.29 -28.58
C ARG A 96 -18.66 5.68 -27.18
N LEU A 97 -19.75 6.45 -27.08
CA LEU A 97 -20.32 6.86 -25.80
C LEU A 97 -20.84 5.66 -25.00
N ALA A 98 -21.49 4.69 -25.66
CA ALA A 98 -21.89 3.44 -25.04
C ALA A 98 -20.68 2.63 -24.55
N ALA A 99 -19.62 2.51 -25.35
CA ALA A 99 -18.40 1.81 -24.95
C ALA A 99 -17.68 2.47 -23.76
N VAL A 100 -17.67 3.81 -23.68
CA VAL A 100 -17.11 4.53 -22.53
C VAL A 100 -17.95 4.29 -21.28
N ARG A 101 -19.28 4.31 -21.38
CA ARG A 101 -20.17 4.00 -20.25
C ARG A 101 -19.95 2.61 -19.69
N GLU A 102 -19.86 1.59 -20.54
CA GLU A 102 -19.60 0.22 -20.08
C GLU A 102 -18.23 0.10 -19.39
N ARG A 103 -17.19 0.73 -19.94
CA ARG A 103 -15.86 0.74 -19.28
C ARG A 103 -15.89 1.39 -17.91
N VAL A 104 -16.58 2.52 -17.77
CA VAL A 104 -16.70 3.22 -16.48
C VAL A 104 -17.48 2.37 -15.48
N ARG A 105 -18.56 1.72 -15.92
CA ARG A 105 -19.33 0.77 -15.09
C ARG A 105 -18.47 -0.42 -14.63
N GLU A 106 -17.71 -1.04 -15.52
CA GLU A 106 -16.80 -2.15 -15.17
C GLU A 106 -15.76 -1.71 -14.14
N GLU A 107 -15.21 -0.50 -14.29
CA GLU A 107 -14.26 0.04 -13.30
C GLU A 107 -14.94 0.31 -11.94
N ARG A 108 -16.19 0.80 -11.89
CA ARG A 108 -16.97 0.89 -10.63
C ARG A 108 -17.12 -0.46 -9.96
N GLU A 109 -17.56 -1.47 -10.70
CA GLU A 109 -17.74 -2.81 -10.15
C GLU A 109 -16.40 -3.36 -9.61
N ARG A 110 -15.27 -3.06 -10.26
CA ARG A 110 -13.93 -3.41 -9.76
C ARG A 110 -13.57 -2.63 -8.49
N THR A 111 -13.82 -1.33 -8.44
CA THR A 111 -13.50 -0.51 -7.26
C THR A 111 -14.34 -0.89 -6.05
N ASP A 112 -15.63 -1.19 -6.24
CA ASP A 112 -16.54 -1.61 -5.18
C ASP A 112 -16.12 -2.97 -4.61
N LEU A 113 -15.75 -3.91 -5.48
CA LEU A 113 -15.20 -5.21 -5.06
C LEU A 113 -13.88 -5.04 -4.30
N ALA A 114 -13.00 -4.14 -4.74
CA ALA A 114 -11.75 -3.84 -4.06
C ALA A 114 -11.98 -3.19 -2.69
N HIS A 115 -12.94 -2.25 -2.59
CA HIS A 115 -13.30 -1.60 -1.34
C HIS A 115 -13.89 -2.61 -0.35
N ALA A 116 -14.83 -3.45 -0.78
CA ALA A 116 -15.39 -4.51 0.05
C ALA A 116 -14.33 -5.53 0.51
N ALA A 117 -13.32 -5.81 -0.31
CA ALA A 117 -12.20 -6.66 0.08
C ALA A 117 -11.31 -5.99 1.15
N LEU A 118 -11.03 -4.69 1.00
CA LEU A 118 -10.28 -3.91 2.00
C LEU A 118 -11.02 -3.84 3.33
N GLU A 119 -12.33 -3.59 3.33
CA GLU A 119 -13.15 -3.59 4.54
C GLU A 119 -13.06 -4.94 5.27
N LYS A 120 -13.19 -6.06 4.55
CA LYS A 120 -13.02 -7.40 5.14
C LYS A 120 -11.64 -7.63 5.72
N LEU A 121 -10.58 -7.16 5.06
CA LEU A 121 -9.20 -7.25 5.57
C LEU A 121 -9.02 -6.41 6.83
N THR A 122 -9.52 -5.18 6.86
CA THR A 122 -9.45 -4.32 8.05
C THR A 122 -10.23 -4.90 9.23
N ALA A 123 -11.40 -5.50 8.99
CA ALA A 123 -12.17 -6.19 10.01
C ALA A 123 -11.45 -7.43 10.55
N ALA A 124 -10.83 -8.21 9.67
CA ALA A 124 -10.02 -9.38 10.07
C ALA A 124 -8.78 -8.96 10.87
N GLU A 125 -8.12 -7.87 10.48
CA GLU A 125 -6.98 -7.29 11.19
C GLU A 125 -7.39 -6.79 12.58
N GLY A 126 -8.54 -6.11 12.70
CA GLY A 126 -9.13 -5.73 13.98
C GLY A 126 -9.35 -6.93 14.89
N ALA A 127 -10.02 -7.97 14.39
CA ALA A 127 -10.26 -9.20 15.15
C ALA A 127 -8.97 -9.92 15.58
N LEU A 128 -7.91 -9.87 14.77
CA LEU A 128 -6.60 -10.43 15.14
C LEU A 128 -5.92 -9.61 16.25
N ARG A 129 -6.01 -8.27 16.19
CA ARG A 129 -5.50 -7.40 17.27
C ARG A 129 -6.21 -7.67 18.60
N ASP A 130 -7.52 -7.82 18.57
CA ASP A 130 -8.31 -8.13 19.77
C ASP A 130 -7.89 -9.48 20.36
N ARG A 131 -7.75 -10.52 19.52
CA ARG A 131 -7.26 -11.83 19.97
C ARG A 131 -5.85 -11.79 20.55
N LEU A 132 -4.95 -10.98 19.97
CA LEU A 132 -3.60 -10.80 20.52
C LEU A 132 -3.66 -10.12 21.89
N ALA A 133 -4.48 -9.10 22.06
CA ALA A 133 -4.69 -8.43 23.35
C ALA A 133 -5.27 -9.39 24.40
N GLU A 134 -6.24 -10.25 24.01
CA GLU A 134 -6.76 -11.32 24.87
C GLU A 134 -5.67 -12.32 25.27
N HIS A 135 -4.84 -12.77 24.33
CA HIS A 135 -3.73 -13.68 24.62
C HIS A 135 -2.69 -13.06 25.56
N GLU A 136 -2.38 -11.77 25.40
CA GLU A 136 -1.50 -11.05 26.33
C GLU A 136 -2.10 -10.95 27.72
N ALA A 137 -3.40 -10.66 27.84
CA ALA A 137 -4.09 -10.64 29.11
C ALA A 137 -4.06 -12.02 29.80
N LEU A 138 -4.30 -13.10 29.04
CA LEU A 138 -4.19 -14.47 29.53
C LEU A 138 -2.77 -14.83 29.96
N ARG A 139 -1.73 -14.39 29.22
CA ARG A 139 -0.33 -14.59 29.64
C ARG A 139 -0.04 -13.92 30.98
N ARG A 140 -0.48 -12.67 31.17
CA ARG A 140 -0.34 -11.95 32.45
C ARG A 140 -1.05 -12.70 33.59
N GLN A 141 -2.24 -13.25 33.34
CA GLN A 141 -2.96 -14.07 34.32
C GLN A 141 -2.18 -15.34 34.68
N VAL A 142 -1.64 -16.06 33.68
CA VAL A 142 -0.82 -17.27 33.91
C VAL A 142 0.44 -16.94 34.71
N ASP A 143 1.10 -15.81 34.42
CA ASP A 143 2.30 -15.39 35.15
C ASP A 143 1.98 -15.03 36.60
N GLU A 144 0.83 -14.40 36.86
CA GLU A 144 0.36 -14.14 38.23
C GLU A 144 0.01 -15.44 38.95
N LEU A 145 -0.64 -16.40 38.30
CA LEU A 145 -0.90 -17.72 38.90
C LEU A 145 0.39 -18.46 39.26
N ARG A 146 1.40 -18.45 38.38
CA ARG A 146 2.73 -19.02 38.67
C ARG A 146 3.46 -18.28 39.79
N ARG A 147 3.23 -16.97 39.93
CA ARG A 147 3.76 -16.19 41.06
C ARG A 147 3.08 -16.61 42.36
N LEU A 148 1.76 -16.75 42.36
CA LEU A 148 1.00 -17.21 43.52
C LEU A 148 1.39 -18.64 43.92
N GLU A 149 1.55 -19.55 42.97
CA GLU A 149 2.03 -20.92 43.22
C GLU A 149 3.41 -20.92 43.89
N ARG A 150 4.35 -20.11 43.39
CA ARG A 150 5.67 -19.95 44.02
C ARG A 150 5.58 -19.38 45.44
N LEU A 151 4.65 -18.47 45.71
CA LEU A 151 4.43 -17.93 47.05
C LEU A 151 3.85 -18.97 48.00
N VAL A 152 2.94 -19.84 47.53
CA VAL A 152 2.40 -20.95 48.32
C VAL A 152 3.52 -21.94 48.68
N LEU A 153 4.33 -22.36 47.70
CA LEU A 153 5.47 -23.25 47.96
C LEU A 153 6.49 -22.62 48.93
N ALA A 154 6.70 -21.30 48.85
CA ALA A 154 7.55 -20.60 49.79
C ALA A 154 6.95 -20.54 51.20
N LEU A 155 5.62 -20.42 51.32
CA LEU A 155 4.92 -20.43 52.60
C LEU A 155 5.01 -21.81 53.28
N ASP A 156 4.79 -22.89 52.53
CA ASP A 156 4.94 -24.26 53.04
C ASP A 156 6.38 -24.50 53.52
N ALA A 157 7.38 -24.08 52.74
CA ALA A 157 8.79 -24.19 53.14
C ALA A 157 9.11 -23.36 54.40
N LEU A 158 8.44 -22.22 54.62
CA LEU A 158 8.59 -21.42 55.83
C LEU A 158 7.91 -22.08 57.04
N GLN A 159 6.76 -22.74 56.85
CA GLN A 159 6.10 -23.53 57.90
C GLN A 159 6.98 -24.70 58.33
N ASP A 160 7.53 -25.46 57.37
CA ASP A 160 8.49 -26.54 57.66
C ASP A 160 9.70 -26.03 58.45
N GLN A 161 10.24 -24.86 58.08
CA GLN A 161 11.34 -24.23 58.81
C GLN A 161 10.93 -23.84 60.23
N GLN A 162 9.72 -23.32 60.42
CA GLN A 162 9.19 -22.96 61.72
C GLN A 162 9.03 -24.19 62.62
N GLU A 163 8.53 -25.31 62.07
CA GLU A 163 8.42 -26.58 62.80
C GLU A 163 9.79 -27.10 63.23
N VAL A 164 10.77 -27.13 62.33
CA VAL A 164 12.15 -27.54 62.66
C VAL A 164 12.78 -26.63 63.73
N ILE A 165 12.54 -25.31 63.67
CA ILE A 165 13.02 -24.38 64.70
C ILE A 165 12.32 -24.63 66.03
N ALA A 166 11.00 -24.86 66.02
CA ALA A 166 10.22 -25.14 67.22
C ALA A 166 10.68 -26.44 67.90
N GLU A 167 10.90 -27.51 67.13
CA GLU A 167 11.46 -28.78 67.61
C GLU A 167 12.85 -28.58 68.21
N ARG A 168 13.73 -27.82 67.55
CA ARG A 168 15.07 -27.52 68.06
C ARG A 168 15.03 -26.71 69.35
N LEU A 169 14.16 -25.69 69.44
CA LEU A 169 13.98 -24.89 70.66
C LEU A 169 13.41 -25.74 71.81
N ALA A 170 12.46 -26.65 71.53
CA ALA A 170 11.96 -27.59 72.52
C ALA A 170 13.06 -28.55 73.00
N ALA A 171 13.87 -29.08 72.08
CA ALA A 171 15.00 -29.96 72.39
C ALA A 171 16.11 -29.25 73.19
N LEU A 172 16.34 -27.95 72.93
CA LEU A 172 17.29 -27.12 73.69
C LEU A 172 16.76 -26.84 75.10
N ARG A 173 15.49 -26.44 75.25
CA ARG A 173 14.86 -26.21 76.57
C ARG A 173 14.74 -27.49 77.40
N GLY A 174 14.63 -28.65 76.78
CA GLY A 174 14.63 -29.96 77.47
C GLY A 174 16.03 -30.44 77.86
N ARG A 175 17.11 -29.80 77.39
CA ARG A 175 18.52 -30.22 77.58
C ARG A 175 19.34 -29.27 78.46
N ASP A 176 18.72 -28.48 79.35
CA ASP A 176 19.41 -27.68 80.37
C ASP A 176 20.16 -28.51 81.45
N ALA A 177 20.55 -29.76 81.13
CA ALA A 177 21.47 -30.58 81.89
C ALA A 177 22.49 -31.26 80.93
N GLY A 178 23.55 -30.54 80.52
CA GLY A 178 24.75 -31.13 79.89
C GLY A 178 25.14 -30.61 78.48
N VAL A 179 25.26 -29.29 78.31
CA VAL A 179 25.11 -28.61 77.00
C VAL A 179 26.38 -28.46 76.13
N GLU A 180 27.61 -28.63 76.63
CA GLU A 180 28.80 -28.28 75.83
C GLU A 180 29.22 -29.30 74.75
N GLY A 181 29.04 -30.60 74.99
CA GLY A 181 29.46 -31.64 74.03
C GLY A 181 28.53 -31.79 72.83
N THR A 182 27.22 -31.58 73.02
CA THR A 182 26.20 -31.75 71.98
C THR A 182 26.11 -30.54 71.04
N LEU A 183 26.46 -29.34 71.53
CA LEU A 183 26.60 -28.14 70.70
C LEU A 183 27.73 -28.24 69.67
N ARG A 184 28.86 -28.87 70.05
CA ARG A 184 29.99 -29.05 69.14
C ARG A 184 29.67 -30.02 68.02
N THR A 185 29.07 -31.17 68.34
CA THR A 185 28.69 -32.19 67.34
C THR A 185 27.56 -31.72 66.43
N SER A 186 26.60 -30.93 66.96
CA SER A 186 25.52 -30.36 66.14
C SER A 186 26.01 -29.21 65.25
N SER A 187 26.99 -28.42 65.69
CA SER A 187 27.66 -27.43 64.84
C SER A 187 28.45 -28.10 63.71
N ASP A 188 29.22 -29.14 63.99
CA ASP A 188 29.95 -29.90 62.95
C ASP A 188 29.00 -30.58 61.94
N ALA A 189 27.85 -31.07 62.41
CA ALA A 189 26.82 -31.65 61.54
C ALA A 189 26.14 -30.60 60.65
N LEU A 190 25.92 -29.39 61.16
CA LEU A 190 25.38 -28.27 60.37
C LEU A 190 26.38 -27.78 59.32
N VAL A 191 27.67 -27.71 59.66
CA VAL A 191 28.73 -27.35 58.70
C VAL A 191 28.78 -28.38 57.58
N ARG A 192 28.83 -29.69 57.90
CA ARG A 192 28.79 -30.75 56.88
C ARG A 192 27.53 -30.71 56.02
N LEU A 193 26.35 -30.54 56.62
CA LEU A 193 25.09 -30.44 55.86
C LEU A 193 25.07 -29.20 54.93
N SER A 194 25.69 -28.09 55.36
CA SER A 194 25.80 -26.89 54.53
C SER A 194 26.78 -27.08 53.37
N GLU A 195 27.89 -27.78 53.59
CA GLU A 195 28.85 -28.16 52.55
C GLU A 195 28.23 -29.13 51.54
N ASP A 196 27.51 -30.15 52.02
CA ASP A 196 26.83 -31.13 51.16
C ASP A 196 25.72 -30.46 50.31
N ARG A 197 24.96 -29.51 50.90
CA ARG A 197 23.95 -28.73 50.16
C ARG A 197 24.59 -27.81 49.13
N LEU A 198 25.73 -27.18 49.45
CA LEU A 198 26.49 -26.36 48.49
C LEU A 198 27.05 -27.21 47.35
N ALA A 199 27.60 -28.38 47.64
CA ALA A 199 28.09 -29.33 46.65
C ALA A 199 26.97 -29.82 45.72
N ALA A 200 25.77 -30.05 46.26
CA ALA A 200 24.60 -30.44 45.48
C ALA A 200 24.03 -29.30 44.61
N LEU A 201 24.16 -28.05 45.03
CA LEU A 201 23.69 -26.87 44.28
C LEU A 201 24.64 -26.44 43.15
N ALA A 202 25.94 -26.69 43.29
CA ALA A 202 26.97 -26.34 42.30
C ALA A 202 26.70 -26.88 40.87
N PRO A 203 26.36 -28.17 40.65
CA PRO A 203 26.06 -28.66 39.30
C PRO A 203 24.77 -28.06 38.73
N ARG A 204 23.73 -27.91 39.56
CA ARG A 204 22.44 -27.34 39.13
C ARG A 204 22.55 -25.87 38.74
N THR A 205 23.35 -25.10 39.46
CA THR A 205 23.64 -23.70 39.10
C THR A 205 24.46 -23.62 37.82
N ARG A 206 25.44 -24.51 37.62
CA ARG A 206 26.20 -24.61 36.38
C ARG A 206 25.32 -24.90 35.16
N GLU A 207 24.41 -25.88 35.25
CA GLU A 207 23.46 -26.19 34.16
C GLU A 207 22.54 -25.01 33.82
N VAL A 208 22.10 -24.26 34.82
CA VAL A 208 21.24 -23.08 34.61
C VAL A 208 22.02 -21.97 33.91
N LEU A 209 23.29 -21.75 34.29
CA LEU A 209 24.17 -20.79 33.62
C LEU A 209 24.47 -21.20 32.18
N GLU A 210 24.76 -22.48 31.92
CA GLU A 210 24.96 -23.00 30.56
C GLU A 210 23.71 -22.85 29.69
N ARG A 211 22.52 -23.09 30.25
CA ARG A 211 21.23 -22.84 29.57
C ARG A 211 20.99 -21.35 29.32
N ALA A 212 21.31 -20.48 30.28
CA ALA A 212 21.18 -19.04 30.12
C ALA A 212 22.13 -18.50 29.04
N GLU A 213 23.37 -18.99 29.00
CA GLU A 213 24.35 -18.62 27.98
C GLU A 213 23.90 -19.10 26.58
N ALA A 214 23.38 -20.33 26.47
CA ALA A 214 22.82 -20.84 25.22
C ALA A 214 21.63 -20.00 24.73
N ALA A 215 20.73 -19.61 25.65
CA ALA A 215 19.60 -18.74 25.32
C ALA A 215 20.06 -17.33 24.91
N GLN A 216 21.09 -16.77 25.56
CA GLN A 216 21.66 -15.48 25.17
C GLN A 216 22.32 -15.54 23.79
N ARG A 217 23.03 -16.61 23.46
CA ARG A 217 23.60 -16.79 22.12
C ARG A 217 22.51 -16.89 21.05
N ALA A 218 21.47 -17.69 21.30
CA ALA A 218 20.33 -17.81 20.39
C ALA A 218 19.62 -16.47 20.18
N LEU A 219 19.42 -15.68 21.25
CA LEU A 219 18.85 -14.34 21.15
C LEU A 219 19.73 -13.40 20.31
N ALA A 220 21.05 -13.40 20.54
CA ALA A 220 21.98 -12.57 19.77
C ALA A 220 22.07 -12.97 18.29
N ASP A 221 21.88 -14.25 17.98
CA ASP A 221 21.80 -14.73 16.60
C ASP A 221 20.50 -14.25 15.92
N GLU A 222 19.36 -14.35 16.61
CA GLU A 222 18.08 -13.89 16.10
C GLU A 222 18.07 -12.36 15.89
N GLU A 223 18.62 -11.59 16.83
CA GLU A 223 18.78 -10.13 16.70
C GLU A 223 19.64 -9.75 15.48
N ARG A 224 20.69 -10.52 15.19
CA ARG A 224 21.49 -10.34 13.98
C ARG A 224 20.68 -10.58 12.71
N VAL A 225 19.96 -11.70 12.64
CA VAL A 225 19.08 -12.02 11.49
C VAL A 225 18.03 -10.92 11.30
N HIS A 226 17.45 -10.44 12.39
CA HIS A 226 16.44 -9.38 12.34
C HIS A 226 17.04 -8.03 11.89
N GLY A 227 18.27 -7.73 12.31
CA GLY A 227 19.03 -6.56 11.86
C GLY A 227 19.37 -6.60 10.38
N ASP A 228 19.83 -7.76 9.89
CA ASP A 228 20.13 -7.98 8.47
C ASP A 228 18.86 -7.83 7.61
N ALA A 229 17.75 -8.43 8.05
CA ALA A 229 16.46 -8.29 7.37
C ALA A 229 15.93 -6.84 7.35
N ALA A 230 16.18 -6.07 8.41
CA ALA A 230 15.81 -4.65 8.46
C ALA A 230 16.68 -3.81 7.51
N ALA A 231 17.98 -4.10 7.42
CA ALA A 231 18.88 -3.44 6.47
C ALA A 231 18.48 -3.74 5.01
N ASP A 232 18.17 -5.00 4.70
CA ASP A 232 17.66 -5.43 3.39
C ASP A 232 16.35 -4.70 3.03
N LEU A 233 15.44 -4.55 4.00
CA LEU A 233 14.18 -3.82 3.79
C LEU A 233 14.44 -2.35 3.48
N ALA A 234 15.34 -1.69 4.23
CA ALA A 234 15.71 -0.30 4.02
C ALA A 234 16.36 -0.09 2.63
N GLU A 235 17.23 -1.01 2.20
CA GLU A 235 17.83 -0.96 0.87
C GLU A 235 16.77 -1.07 -0.23
N ARG A 236 15.81 -2.00 -0.09
CA ARG A 236 14.71 -2.17 -1.04
C ARG A 236 13.80 -0.94 -1.09
N GLN A 237 13.53 -0.31 0.05
CA GLN A 237 12.76 0.93 0.12
C GLN A 237 13.47 2.08 -0.60
N ALA A 238 14.76 2.29 -0.34
CA ALA A 238 15.56 3.29 -1.03
C ALA A 238 15.58 3.06 -2.55
N ARG A 239 15.67 1.79 -2.98
CA ARG A 239 15.60 1.43 -4.40
C ARG A 239 14.23 1.74 -5.02
N LEU A 240 13.14 1.51 -4.29
CA LEU A 240 11.79 1.85 -4.77
C LEU A 240 11.60 3.37 -4.88
N GLU A 241 12.11 4.15 -3.92
CA GLU A 241 12.09 5.61 -3.98
C GLU A 241 12.86 6.12 -5.19
N HIS A 242 14.07 5.62 -5.42
CA HIS A 242 14.86 5.98 -6.59
C HIS A 242 14.15 5.65 -7.91
N ILE A 243 13.47 4.50 -8.00
CA ILE A 243 12.68 4.14 -9.19
C ILE A 243 11.50 5.11 -9.37
N ARG A 244 10.81 5.50 -8.29
CA ARG A 244 9.69 6.45 -8.35
C ARG A 244 10.14 7.83 -8.81
N GLU A 245 11.27 8.31 -8.31
CA GLU A 245 11.89 9.57 -8.76
C GLU A 245 12.22 9.51 -10.25
N ALA A 246 12.92 8.46 -10.69
CA ALA A 246 13.28 8.27 -12.09
C ALA A 246 12.05 8.16 -13.01
N GLN A 247 10.97 7.52 -12.55
CA GLN A 247 9.70 7.47 -13.29
C GLN A 247 9.01 8.86 -13.33
N GLY A 248 9.03 9.60 -12.22
CA GLY A 248 8.53 10.97 -12.15
C GLY A 248 9.23 11.88 -13.16
N ASP A 249 10.56 11.81 -13.24
CA ASP A 249 11.37 12.57 -14.20
C ASP A 249 11.05 12.23 -15.66
N ARG A 250 10.84 10.93 -15.95
CA ARG A 250 10.42 10.47 -17.28
C ARG A 250 9.05 11.00 -17.65
N VAL A 251 8.08 10.90 -16.75
CA VAL A 251 6.71 11.40 -16.97
C VAL A 251 6.71 12.92 -17.15
N ALA A 252 7.47 13.65 -16.34
CA ALA A 252 7.62 15.09 -16.49
C ALA A 252 8.23 15.46 -17.86
N SER A 253 9.22 14.70 -18.31
CA SER A 253 9.85 14.89 -19.62
C SER A 253 8.88 14.60 -20.78
N LEU A 254 8.10 13.53 -20.69
CA LEU A 254 7.05 13.22 -21.67
C LEU A 254 5.95 14.29 -21.70
N ARG A 255 5.54 14.82 -20.54
CA ARG A 255 4.57 15.93 -20.47
C ARG A 255 5.10 17.21 -21.13
N ARG A 256 6.39 17.51 -20.95
CA ARG A 256 7.06 18.62 -21.66
C ARG A 256 7.03 18.40 -23.17
N TYR A 257 7.38 17.20 -23.63
CA TYR A 257 7.35 16.87 -25.06
C TYR A 257 5.93 16.97 -25.64
N ALA A 258 4.93 16.42 -24.96
CA ALA A 258 3.53 16.50 -25.37
C ALA A 258 2.94 17.92 -25.31
N ALA A 259 3.54 18.84 -24.54
CA ALA A 259 3.19 20.26 -24.59
C ALA A 259 3.76 20.91 -25.85
N VAL A 260 5.05 20.65 -26.15
CA VAL A 260 5.69 21.13 -27.39
C VAL A 260 4.98 20.61 -28.64
N ASP A 261 4.58 19.34 -28.67
CA ASP A 261 3.84 18.77 -29.80
C ASP A 261 2.47 19.44 -29.99
N ARG A 262 1.79 19.81 -28.90
CA ARG A 262 0.52 20.55 -28.99
C ARG A 262 0.73 21.97 -29.48
N ASP A 263 1.78 22.65 -29.02
CA ASP A 263 2.12 23.99 -29.48
C ASP A 263 2.49 23.98 -30.96
N LEU A 264 3.24 22.97 -31.41
CA LEU A 264 3.58 22.76 -32.82
C LEU A 264 2.34 22.45 -33.66
N ALA A 265 1.47 21.55 -33.21
CA ALA A 265 0.20 21.24 -33.89
C ALA A 265 -0.70 22.48 -33.98
N GLY A 266 -0.74 23.31 -32.93
CA GLY A 266 -1.45 24.59 -32.93
C GLY A 266 -0.87 25.58 -33.94
N ALA A 267 0.45 25.70 -34.02
CA ALA A 267 1.13 26.56 -35.00
C ALA A 267 0.90 26.10 -36.46
N LEU A 268 0.82 24.78 -36.69
CA LEU A 268 0.53 24.20 -38.01
C LEU A 268 -0.95 24.32 -38.41
N ALA A 269 -1.88 24.32 -37.45
CA ALA A 269 -3.32 24.44 -37.69
C ALA A 269 -3.78 25.90 -37.87
N ALA A 270 -2.94 26.90 -37.55
CA ALA A 270 -3.27 28.31 -37.70
C ALA A 270 -3.35 28.71 -39.19
N PRO A 271 -4.44 29.36 -39.65
CA PRO A 271 -4.61 29.76 -41.04
C PRO A 271 -3.67 30.94 -41.36
N GLY A 272 -2.57 30.64 -42.06
CA GLY A 272 -1.54 31.62 -42.43
C GLY A 272 -0.11 31.05 -42.57
N GLY A 273 0.13 29.81 -42.12
CA GLY A 273 1.50 29.29 -42.00
C GLY A 273 2.25 29.95 -40.82
N ALA A 274 3.32 29.30 -40.36
CA ALA A 274 4.02 29.68 -39.13
C ALA A 274 4.31 31.19 -39.06
N PRO A 275 4.02 31.87 -37.93
CA PRO A 275 4.32 33.28 -37.77
C PRO A 275 5.82 33.51 -37.97
N GLU A 276 6.15 34.40 -38.90
CA GLU A 276 7.50 34.88 -39.15
C GLU A 276 8.01 35.57 -37.87
N GLY A 277 8.72 34.81 -37.03
CA GLY A 277 9.49 35.35 -35.92
C GLY A 277 8.86 35.27 -34.53
N VAL A 278 8.69 34.06 -33.98
CA VAL A 278 8.87 33.83 -32.53
C VAL A 278 9.43 32.43 -32.28
N VAL A 279 10.65 32.16 -32.77
CA VAL A 279 11.50 31.13 -32.16
C VAL A 279 12.82 31.81 -31.90
N ALA A 280 13.12 32.04 -30.62
CA ALA A 280 14.43 32.54 -30.19
C ALA A 280 15.53 31.66 -30.84
N PRO A 281 16.65 32.26 -31.30
CA PRO A 281 17.65 31.57 -32.12
C PRO A 281 18.39 30.42 -31.42
N GLU A 282 18.07 30.12 -30.17
CA GLU A 282 18.69 29.08 -29.36
C GLU A 282 18.09 27.67 -29.58
N HIS A 283 16.97 27.54 -30.31
CA HIS A 283 16.26 26.26 -30.46
C HIS A 283 16.02 25.81 -31.91
N ARG A 284 16.84 26.28 -32.86
CA ARG A 284 16.89 25.65 -34.19
C ARG A 284 17.68 24.36 -34.10
N VAL A 285 17.06 23.31 -33.57
CA VAL A 285 17.59 21.95 -33.65
C VAL A 285 17.70 21.63 -35.14
N ALA A 286 18.93 21.49 -35.63
CA ALA A 286 19.16 21.19 -37.03
C ALA A 286 18.52 19.83 -37.34
N LEU A 287 17.97 19.63 -38.54
CA LEU A 287 17.45 18.34 -39.00
C LEU A 287 18.47 17.19 -38.80
N ALA A 288 19.76 17.52 -38.82
CA ALA A 288 20.87 16.61 -38.50
C ALA A 288 20.90 16.18 -37.02
N GLU A 289 20.55 17.06 -36.09
CA GLU A 289 20.48 16.77 -34.65
C GLU A 289 19.24 15.93 -34.32
N VAL A 290 18.11 16.17 -34.99
CA VAL A 290 16.92 15.29 -34.89
C VAL A 290 17.24 13.90 -35.43
N ALA A 291 17.90 13.80 -36.59
CA ALA A 291 18.34 12.52 -37.16
C ALA A 291 19.30 11.76 -36.22
N ALA A 292 20.27 12.46 -35.63
CA ALA A 292 21.20 11.88 -34.67
C ALA A 292 20.48 11.42 -33.37
N ALA A 293 19.49 12.18 -32.91
CA ALA A 293 18.68 11.81 -31.76
C ALA A 293 17.80 10.59 -32.03
N THR A 294 17.23 10.47 -33.25
CA THR A 294 16.46 9.29 -33.65
C THR A 294 17.34 8.05 -33.79
N GLU A 295 18.54 8.16 -34.36
CA GLU A 295 19.50 7.04 -34.43
C GLU A 295 19.99 6.61 -33.03
N GLU A 296 20.16 7.54 -32.10
CA GLU A 296 20.48 7.23 -30.70
C GLU A 296 19.30 6.55 -29.99
N MET A 297 18.06 6.97 -30.24
CA MET A 297 16.87 6.30 -29.71
C MET A 297 16.72 4.88 -30.25
N GLU A 298 16.91 4.66 -31.56
CA GLU A 298 16.88 3.33 -32.16
C GLU A 298 17.97 2.41 -31.57
N ARG A 299 19.20 2.92 -31.38
CA ARG A 299 20.27 2.16 -30.71
C ARG A 299 19.92 1.78 -29.27
N ARG A 300 19.30 2.69 -28.52
CA ARG A 300 18.87 2.43 -27.13
C ARG A 300 17.73 1.43 -27.05
N LEU A 301 16.77 1.50 -27.98
CA LEU A 301 15.69 0.53 -28.07
C LEU A 301 16.23 -0.85 -28.44
N GLY A 302 17.13 -0.96 -29.42
CA GLY A 302 17.80 -2.23 -29.75
C GLY A 302 18.57 -2.82 -28.58
N ALA A 303 19.32 -2.00 -27.84
CA ALA A 303 20.04 -2.46 -26.63
C ALA A 303 19.09 -2.92 -25.51
N ALA A 304 17.93 -2.26 -25.36
CA ALA A 304 16.90 -2.65 -24.40
C ALA A 304 16.24 -3.98 -24.80
N ASP A 305 15.93 -4.17 -26.08
CA ASP A 305 15.37 -5.42 -26.61
C ASP A 305 16.34 -6.59 -26.47
N GLU A 306 17.65 -6.37 -26.71
CA GLU A 306 18.68 -7.39 -26.48
C GLU A 306 18.84 -7.72 -24.99
N ALA A 307 18.74 -6.74 -24.09
CA ALA A 307 18.75 -6.98 -22.66
C ALA A 307 17.51 -7.77 -22.22
N LEU A 308 16.34 -7.43 -22.74
CA LEU A 308 15.08 -8.13 -22.47
C LEU A 308 15.14 -9.58 -22.99
N GLY A 309 15.68 -9.78 -24.19
CA GLY A 309 15.90 -11.10 -24.79
C GLY A 309 16.84 -11.97 -23.95
N ARG A 310 17.92 -11.40 -23.39
CA ARG A 310 18.82 -12.11 -22.46
C ARG A 310 18.12 -12.52 -21.18
N VAL A 311 17.31 -11.65 -20.59
CA VAL A 311 16.55 -11.95 -19.36
C VAL A 311 15.51 -13.04 -19.61
N LEU A 312 14.81 -13.00 -20.75
CA LEU A 312 13.84 -14.04 -21.12
C LEU A 312 14.54 -15.38 -21.38
N ALA A 313 15.69 -15.39 -22.08
CA ALA A 313 16.47 -16.60 -22.30
C ALA A 313 17.02 -17.20 -20.99
N GLU A 314 17.45 -16.36 -20.04
CA GLU A 314 17.91 -16.80 -18.72
C GLU A 314 16.77 -17.37 -17.87
N ARG A 315 15.57 -16.78 -17.96
CA ARG A 315 14.36 -17.31 -17.32
C ARG A 315 13.96 -18.66 -17.92
N ASP A 316 13.95 -18.78 -19.25
CA ASP A 316 13.63 -20.05 -19.93
C ASP A 316 14.66 -21.15 -19.64
N ALA A 317 15.93 -20.78 -19.42
CA ALA A 317 16.98 -21.70 -19.00
C ALA A 317 16.80 -22.14 -17.54
N ARG A 318 16.42 -21.23 -16.64
CA ARG A 318 16.07 -21.56 -15.24
C ARG A 318 14.82 -22.44 -15.15
N ASP A 319 13.80 -22.17 -15.94
CA ASP A 319 12.56 -22.96 -15.95
C ASP A 319 12.79 -24.37 -16.52
N ARG A 320 13.65 -24.51 -17.53
CA ARG A 320 14.11 -25.82 -18.03
C ARG A 320 15.02 -26.55 -17.03
N GLY A 321 15.90 -25.82 -16.35
CA GLY A 321 16.75 -26.34 -15.28
C GLY A 321 15.93 -26.86 -14.09
N GLY A 322 14.94 -26.09 -13.64
CA GLY A 322 14.03 -26.48 -12.57
C GLY A 322 13.20 -27.71 -12.91
N LYS A 323 12.70 -27.83 -14.15
CA LYS A 323 12.01 -29.05 -14.62
C LYS A 323 12.92 -30.28 -14.66
N SER A 324 14.22 -30.12 -14.95
CA SER A 324 15.18 -31.25 -14.93
C SER A 324 15.55 -31.74 -13.53
N VAL A 325 15.47 -30.87 -12.51
CA VAL A 325 15.73 -31.23 -11.11
C VAL A 325 14.53 -31.97 -10.49
N VAL A 326 13.30 -31.62 -10.87
CA VAL A 326 12.08 -32.32 -10.41
C VAL A 326 11.96 -33.75 -10.96
N HIS A 327 12.58 -34.05 -12.11
CA HIS A 327 12.63 -35.41 -12.67
C HIS A 327 13.84 -36.24 -12.21
N ARG A 328 14.71 -35.70 -11.36
CA ARG A 328 15.95 -36.35 -10.93
C ARG A 328 16.09 -36.34 -9.40
N THR A 329 15.03 -36.73 -8.71
CA THR A 329 15.09 -37.18 -7.32
C THR A 329 14.65 -38.64 -7.29
N PRO A 330 15.53 -39.59 -6.93
CA PRO A 330 15.20 -41.01 -6.81
C PRO A 330 14.25 -41.30 -5.65
#